data_AF-A0AAV5RJ42-F1
#
_entry.id   AF-A0AAV5RJ42-F1
#
_cell.length_a   1.000
_cell.length_b   1.000
_cell.length_c   1.000
_cell.angle_alpha   90.00
_cell.angle_beta   90.00
_cell.angle_gamma   90.00
#
_symmetry.space_group_name_H-M   'P 1'
#
loop_
_entity.id
_entity.type
_entity.pdbx_description
1 polymer ?
#
loop_
_entity_poly.entity_id
_entity_poly.type
_entity_poly.pdbx_seq_one_letter_code
_entity_poly.pdbx_strand_id
1 'polypeptide(L)'
;MSCHHEHNHDDDHIEPPSTVFANLFNYIDIPNIKILNAEEPENAVGIVRPNEEKLVQEPVLTTDADEELLISIPFIGHVKLHSVFIRSLGDDTSPKEIKLYKNNVNLDFDTVGSAQCIQTLNYPESIGPGITTSDGTDGIVQFAVNRPKFSNISSVTLHITQNYGAEQTKLLYLGFRGDFTELKSAPVIAQYEAAANPSDHKVENRNMQQQSSIN
;
A
#
# COMPACT_ATOMS: atom_id res chain seq x y z
N MET A 1 -35.31 -55.49 11.06
CA MET A 1 -34.15 -55.09 10.25
C MET A 1 -34.66 -54.07 9.24
N SER A 2 -34.52 -52.79 9.54
CA SER A 2 -34.86 -51.70 8.63
C SER A 2 -33.80 -50.62 8.79
N CYS A 3 -33.03 -50.44 7.72
CA CYS A 3 -31.99 -49.44 7.58
C CYS A 3 -32.64 -48.08 7.34
N HIS A 4 -32.20 -47.03 8.04
CA HIS A 4 -32.44 -45.64 7.64
C HIS A 4 -31.10 -45.01 7.33
N HIS A 5 -31.02 -44.47 6.11
CA HIS A 5 -29.86 -43.85 5.52
C HIS A 5 -29.90 -42.37 5.90
N GLU A 6 -29.09 -41.96 6.87
CA GLU A 6 -28.91 -40.55 7.20
C GLU A 6 -27.95 -39.92 6.17
N HIS A 7 -28.51 -39.09 5.29
CA HIS A 7 -27.74 -38.23 4.41
C HIS A 7 -27.16 -37.08 5.24
N ASN A 8 -25.90 -37.26 5.66
CA ASN A 8 -25.10 -36.16 6.17
C ASN A 8 -24.69 -35.30 4.97
N HIS A 9 -25.38 -34.18 4.77
CA HIS A 9 -24.87 -33.13 3.90
C HIS A 9 -23.70 -32.47 4.63
N ASP A 10 -22.48 -32.85 4.25
CA ASP A 10 -21.29 -32.02 4.42
C ASP A 10 -21.59 -30.70 3.69
N ASP A 11 -22.09 -29.74 4.46
CA ASP A 11 -22.08 -28.34 4.08
C ASP A 11 -20.61 -27.94 4.20
N ASP A 12 -19.91 -27.96 3.07
CA ASP A 12 -18.60 -27.32 2.90
C ASP A 12 -18.77 -25.84 3.24
N HIS A 13 -18.73 -25.55 4.54
CA HIS A 13 -18.47 -24.23 5.07
C HIS A 13 -17.04 -23.87 4.69
N ILE A 14 -16.87 -23.46 3.43
CA ILE A 14 -15.84 -22.50 3.08
C ILE A 14 -16.22 -21.27 3.90
N GLU A 15 -15.64 -21.15 5.09
CA GLU A 15 -15.67 -19.88 5.82
C GLU A 15 -15.26 -18.81 4.80
N PRO A 16 -16.08 -17.76 4.61
CA PRO A 16 -15.65 -16.63 3.78
C PRO A 16 -14.28 -16.21 4.30
N PRO A 17 -13.30 -15.88 3.41
CA PRO A 17 -11.96 -15.49 3.85
C PRO A 17 -12.16 -14.50 4.97
N SER A 18 -11.73 -14.91 6.15
CA SER A 18 -11.91 -14.14 7.38
C SER A 18 -11.58 -12.70 7.03
N THR A 19 -12.47 -11.78 7.40
CA THR A 19 -12.29 -10.34 7.14
C THR A 19 -11.20 -9.79 8.06
N VAL A 20 -10.02 -10.41 7.97
CA VAL A 20 -8.75 -9.96 8.48
C VAL A 20 -8.35 -8.84 7.54
N PHE A 21 -8.91 -7.66 7.80
CA PHE A 21 -8.39 -6.43 7.21
C PHE A 21 -6.88 -6.41 7.46
N ALA A 22 -6.11 -6.59 6.39
CA ALA A 22 -4.71 -6.93 6.50
C ALA A 22 -3.88 -5.69 6.89
N ASN A 23 -2.82 -5.94 7.65
CA ASN A 23 -1.72 -4.99 7.78
C ASN A 23 -1.13 -4.74 6.39
N LEU A 24 -1.00 -3.47 5.99
CA LEU A 24 -0.53 -3.09 4.66
C LEU A 24 0.99 -2.95 4.56
N PHE A 25 1.73 -3.13 5.66
CA PHE A 25 3.19 -2.95 5.72
C PHE A 25 3.94 -3.67 4.58
N ASN A 26 3.62 -4.93 4.32
CA ASN A 26 4.27 -5.73 3.26
C ASN A 26 3.98 -5.26 1.83
N TYR A 27 3.03 -4.34 1.66
CA TYR A 27 2.63 -3.78 0.37
C TYR A 27 3.08 -2.33 0.19
N ILE A 28 3.84 -1.78 1.15
CA ILE A 28 4.44 -0.46 1.04
C ILE A 28 5.74 -0.57 0.25
N ASP A 29 5.91 0.33 -0.72
CA ASP A 29 7.17 0.46 -1.46
C ASP A 29 8.16 1.30 -0.64
N ILE A 30 8.73 0.67 0.40
CA ILE A 30 9.59 1.30 1.40
C ILE A 30 10.73 2.13 0.77
N PRO A 31 11.47 1.63 -0.25
CA PRO A 31 12.54 2.40 -0.88
C PRO A 31 12.10 3.73 -1.51
N ASN A 32 10.82 3.86 -1.87
CA ASN A 32 10.26 5.03 -2.54
C ASN A 32 9.42 5.92 -1.59
N ILE A 33 9.47 5.68 -0.28
CA ILE A 33 8.90 6.60 0.71
C ILE A 33 9.61 7.95 0.59
N LYS A 34 8.84 9.02 0.37
CA LYS A 34 9.36 10.39 0.25
C LYS A 34 8.92 11.22 1.43
N ILE A 35 9.85 11.98 2.01
CA ILE A 35 9.61 12.76 3.22
C ILE A 35 10.29 14.10 3.10
N LEU A 36 9.57 15.14 3.51
CA LEU A 36 10.03 16.51 3.49
C LEU A 36 9.94 17.11 4.89
N ASN A 37 10.94 17.92 5.24
CA ASN A 37 11.11 18.57 6.55
C ASN A 37 11.31 17.59 7.73
N ALA A 38 12.15 16.57 7.56
CA ALA A 38 12.58 15.66 8.63
C ALA A 38 14.07 15.85 8.92
N GLU A 39 14.43 15.92 10.20
CA GLU A 39 15.83 16.07 10.67
C GLU A 39 16.69 14.87 10.22
N GLU A 40 16.14 13.66 10.42
CA GLU A 40 16.74 12.39 9.99
C GLU A 40 15.72 11.64 9.10
N PRO A 41 15.74 11.84 7.76
CA PRO A 41 14.78 11.22 6.85
C PRO A 41 14.77 9.68 6.90
N GLU A 42 15.90 9.06 7.21
CA GLU A 42 16.03 7.62 7.42
C GLU A 42 15.16 7.08 8.55
N ASN A 43 14.92 7.89 9.60
CA ASN A 43 14.11 7.47 10.75
C ASN A 43 12.66 7.23 10.37
N ALA A 44 12.21 7.83 9.29
CA ALA A 44 10.85 7.67 8.91
C ALA A 44 10.53 6.31 8.25
N VAL A 45 11.51 5.72 7.57
CA VAL A 45 11.44 4.29 7.22
C VAL A 45 11.38 3.47 8.50
N GLY A 46 12.07 3.91 9.55
CA GLY A 46 12.01 3.32 10.87
C GLY A 46 10.66 3.45 11.58
N ILE A 47 9.86 4.49 11.37
CA ILE A 47 8.53 4.58 12.02
C ILE A 47 7.44 3.82 11.26
N VAL A 48 7.63 3.59 9.95
CA VAL A 48 6.72 2.77 9.13
C VAL A 48 7.07 1.32 9.37
N ARG A 49 6.26 0.63 10.18
CA ARG A 49 6.59 -0.69 10.74
C ARG A 49 5.43 -1.66 10.71
N PRO A 50 5.70 -2.97 10.86
CA PRO A 50 4.64 -3.94 11.08
C PRO A 50 3.99 -3.75 12.45
N ASN A 51 2.74 -4.21 12.59
CA ASN A 51 1.93 -4.01 13.80
C ASN A 51 2.55 -4.65 15.06
N GLU A 52 3.42 -5.65 14.91
CA GLU A 52 4.15 -6.31 15.98
C GLU A 52 5.17 -5.37 16.65
N GLU A 53 5.70 -4.40 15.90
CA GLU A 53 6.72 -3.45 16.35
C GLU A 53 6.14 -2.06 16.72
N LYS A 54 4.82 -1.93 16.76
CA LYS A 54 4.12 -0.66 17.00
C LYS A 54 4.42 0.01 18.35
N LEU A 55 4.99 -0.73 19.30
CA LEU A 55 5.34 -0.23 20.64
C LEU A 55 6.82 0.15 20.78
N VAL A 56 7.63 -0.08 19.76
CA VAL A 56 9.04 0.34 19.74
C VAL A 56 9.11 1.87 19.84
N GLN A 57 10.03 2.38 20.66
CA GLN A 57 10.18 3.81 20.93
C GLN A 57 11.23 4.51 20.05
N GLU A 58 12.07 3.74 19.36
CA GLU A 58 13.11 4.28 18.48
C GLU A 58 13.07 3.64 17.08
N PRO A 59 13.36 4.37 16.01
CA PRO A 59 13.72 5.78 16.02
C PRO A 59 12.49 6.67 16.15
N VAL A 60 12.73 7.94 16.48
CA VAL A 60 11.71 8.99 16.49
C VAL A 60 11.87 9.81 15.22
N LEU A 61 10.80 9.96 14.44
CA LEU A 61 10.79 10.91 13.34
C LEU A 61 10.53 12.30 13.89
N THR A 62 11.51 13.19 13.76
CA THR A 62 11.45 14.60 14.20
C THR A 62 11.56 15.50 12.97
N THR A 63 10.87 16.62 13.02
CA THR A 63 10.93 17.68 11.99
C THR A 63 12.20 18.52 12.10
N ASP A 64 12.73 19.00 10.98
CA ASP A 64 14.03 19.70 10.94
C ASP A 64 13.93 21.18 11.36
N ALA A 65 12.96 21.92 10.83
CA ALA A 65 12.90 23.38 10.99
C ALA A 65 11.66 23.90 11.74
N ASP A 66 10.49 23.35 11.46
CA ASP A 66 9.20 23.81 12.01
C ASP A 66 8.26 22.60 12.22
N GLU A 67 7.03 22.83 12.67
CA GLU A 67 6.10 21.76 12.98
C GLU A 67 5.56 20.99 11.76
N GLU A 68 5.77 21.49 10.55
CA GLU A 68 5.16 20.97 9.33
C GLU A 68 5.90 19.74 8.80
N LEU A 69 5.21 18.66 8.48
CA LEU A 69 5.84 17.43 7.97
C LEU A 69 5.03 16.83 6.83
N LEU A 70 5.70 16.41 5.76
CA LEU A 70 5.05 15.75 4.63
C LEU A 70 5.64 14.36 4.40
N ILE A 71 4.79 13.33 4.45
CA ILE A 71 5.17 11.91 4.29
C ILE A 71 4.33 11.30 3.17
N SER A 72 4.98 10.90 2.08
CA SER A 72 4.36 10.20 0.94
C SER A 72 4.70 8.72 0.98
N ILE A 73 3.67 7.89 1.09
CA ILE A 73 3.76 6.43 1.18
C ILE A 73 3.21 5.80 -0.11
N PRO A 74 4.07 5.34 -1.03
CA PRO A 74 3.66 4.54 -2.17
C PRO A 74 3.36 3.09 -1.79
N PHE A 75 2.45 2.46 -2.52
CA PHE A 75 2.14 1.03 -2.43
C PHE A 75 2.56 0.31 -3.72
N ILE A 76 2.92 -0.97 -3.60
CA ILE A 76 3.29 -1.84 -4.74
C ILE A 76 2.10 -2.33 -5.57
N GLY A 77 0.90 -1.80 -5.32
CA GLY A 77 -0.35 -2.23 -5.92
C GLY A 77 -1.50 -1.30 -5.57
N HIS A 78 -2.72 -1.75 -5.83
CA HIS A 78 -3.92 -0.99 -5.45
C HIS A 78 -4.35 -1.35 -4.04
N VAL A 79 -4.65 -0.32 -3.25
CA VAL A 79 -5.08 -0.45 -1.86
C VAL A 79 -6.46 0.17 -1.70
N LYS A 80 -7.29 -0.48 -0.88
CA LYS A 80 -8.46 0.13 -0.26
C LYS A 80 -8.14 0.38 1.21
N LEU A 81 -7.83 1.63 1.54
CA LEU A 81 -7.41 1.99 2.89
C LEU A 81 -8.62 2.06 3.83
N HIS A 82 -8.49 1.45 5.00
CA HIS A 82 -9.53 1.43 6.03
C HIS A 82 -9.17 2.25 7.25
N SER A 83 -7.91 2.20 7.68
CA SER A 83 -7.44 2.98 8.83
C SER A 83 -5.97 3.32 8.74
N VAL A 84 -5.62 4.45 9.33
CA VAL A 84 -4.24 4.90 9.60
C VAL A 84 -4.02 4.83 11.10
N PHE A 85 -2.89 4.30 11.53
CA PHE A 85 -2.48 4.20 12.92
C PHE A 85 -1.29 5.12 13.14
N ILE A 86 -1.36 5.98 14.14
CA ILE A 86 -0.30 6.94 14.44
C ILE A 86 0.01 6.87 15.93
N ARG A 87 1.29 6.81 16.27
CA ARG A 87 1.79 6.96 17.63
C ARG A 87 2.71 8.16 17.70
N SER A 88 2.47 9.03 18.67
CA SER A 88 3.28 10.21 18.99
C SER A 88 3.77 10.12 20.44
N LEU A 89 4.43 11.15 20.97
CA LEU A 89 4.93 11.24 22.34
C LEU A 89 3.88 11.59 23.39
N GLY A 90 2.73 12.14 23.00
CA GLY A 90 1.67 12.54 23.95
C GLY A 90 1.93 13.85 24.69
N ASP A 91 2.77 14.71 24.12
CA ASP A 91 3.07 16.08 24.56
C ASP A 91 2.81 17.10 23.43
N ASP A 92 3.24 18.35 23.63
CA ASP A 92 3.06 19.47 22.70
C ASP A 92 3.67 19.21 21.31
N THR A 93 4.60 18.27 21.18
CA THR A 93 5.23 17.85 19.91
C THR A 93 4.35 16.92 19.09
N SER A 94 3.22 16.48 19.64
CA SER A 94 2.30 15.59 18.93
C SER A 94 1.63 16.30 17.78
N PRO A 95 1.39 15.61 16.64
CA PRO A 95 0.62 16.19 15.56
C PRO A 95 -0.77 16.56 16.10
N LYS A 96 -1.32 17.65 15.61
CA LYS A 96 -2.68 18.10 15.92
C LYS A 96 -3.59 17.91 14.74
N GLU A 97 -3.18 18.40 13.57
CA GLU A 97 -3.92 18.30 12.32
C GLU A 97 -3.09 17.53 11.28
N ILE A 98 -3.66 16.45 10.73
CA ILE A 98 -3.06 15.64 9.68
C ILE A 98 -4.01 15.59 8.48
N LYS A 99 -3.58 16.11 7.34
CA LYS A 99 -4.33 16.05 6.08
C LYS A 99 -3.90 14.84 5.26
N LEU A 100 -4.89 14.13 4.73
CA LEU A 100 -4.68 12.95 3.88
C LEU A 100 -4.98 13.28 2.42
N TYR A 101 -4.02 12.93 1.57
CA TYR A 101 -4.10 13.00 0.11
C TYR A 101 -3.90 11.60 -0.46
N LYS A 102 -4.38 11.37 -1.69
CA LYS A 102 -4.26 10.08 -2.37
C LYS A 102 -3.66 10.25 -3.76
N ASN A 103 -2.93 9.23 -4.21
CA ASN A 103 -2.43 9.09 -5.58
C ASN A 103 -1.58 10.28 -6.07
N ASN A 104 -0.87 10.94 -5.17
CA ASN A 104 0.08 11.98 -5.51
C ASN A 104 1.32 11.86 -4.61
N VAL A 105 2.36 11.19 -5.14
CA VAL A 105 3.66 10.99 -4.47
C VAL A 105 4.60 12.18 -4.63
N ASN A 106 4.28 13.10 -5.54
CA ASN A 106 5.13 14.25 -5.86
C ASN A 106 4.68 15.52 -5.14
N LEU A 107 3.79 15.40 -4.15
CA LEU A 107 3.44 16.54 -3.32
C LEU A 107 4.67 17.09 -2.60
N ASP A 108 4.67 18.40 -2.47
CA ASP A 108 5.63 19.24 -1.75
C ASP A 108 4.89 20.42 -1.14
N PHE A 109 5.59 21.24 -0.35
CA PHE A 109 4.97 22.36 0.37
C PHE A 109 4.40 23.44 -0.56
N ASP A 110 4.94 23.59 -1.77
CA ASP A 110 4.42 24.53 -2.77
C ASP A 110 3.10 24.05 -3.39
N THR A 111 2.97 22.75 -3.63
CA THR A 111 1.81 22.15 -4.32
C THR A 111 0.72 21.66 -3.38
N VAL A 112 1.05 21.27 -2.14
CA VAL A 112 0.12 20.65 -1.18
C VAL A 112 -1.04 21.57 -0.79
N GLY A 113 -0.82 22.89 -0.75
CA GLY A 113 -1.86 23.88 -0.46
C GLY A 113 -2.95 23.96 -1.54
N SER A 114 -2.63 23.59 -2.78
CA SER A 114 -3.57 23.55 -3.91
C SER A 114 -4.18 22.18 -4.15
N ALA A 115 -3.56 21.13 -3.61
CA ALA A 115 -4.01 19.76 -3.77
C ALA A 115 -5.32 19.52 -3.03
N GLN A 116 -6.19 18.66 -3.59
CA GLN A 116 -7.44 18.31 -2.94
C GLN A 116 -7.19 17.42 -1.71
N CYS A 117 -7.32 17.98 -0.51
CA CYS A 117 -7.39 17.21 0.72
C CYS A 117 -8.64 16.33 0.72
N ILE A 118 -8.46 15.03 0.97
CA ILE A 118 -9.54 14.03 0.94
C ILE A 118 -10.21 13.91 2.32
N GLN A 119 -9.40 13.97 3.37
CA GLN A 119 -9.82 13.86 4.77
C GLN A 119 -8.78 14.51 5.68
N THR A 120 -9.26 15.24 6.70
CA THR A 120 -8.44 15.75 7.79
C THR A 120 -8.66 14.89 9.04
N LEU A 121 -7.58 14.56 9.74
CA LEU A 121 -7.56 13.84 11.00
C LEU A 121 -7.11 14.78 12.12
N ASN A 122 -7.76 14.69 13.28
CA ASN A 122 -7.38 15.46 14.47
C ASN A 122 -6.78 14.49 15.49
N TYR A 123 -5.49 14.61 15.75
CA TYR A 123 -4.79 13.73 16.69
C TYR A 123 -4.84 14.33 18.09
N PRO A 124 -5.22 13.56 19.12
CA PRO A 124 -5.35 14.06 20.49
C PRO A 124 -3.98 14.27 21.17
N GLU A 125 -3.79 15.47 21.75
CA GLU A 125 -2.57 15.91 22.46
C GLU A 125 -2.00 14.90 23.45
N SER A 126 -2.85 14.39 24.34
CA SER A 126 -2.42 13.61 25.50
C SER A 126 -2.28 12.11 25.24
N ILE A 127 -2.30 11.65 23.99
CA ILE A 127 -2.14 10.24 23.66
C ILE A 127 -0.69 9.99 23.21
N GLY A 128 0.01 9.16 23.99
CA GLY A 128 1.40 8.77 23.76
C GLY A 128 1.76 7.54 24.60
N PRO A 129 3.05 7.15 24.68
CA PRO A 129 3.48 5.99 25.45
C PRO A 129 3.01 6.06 26.91
N GLY A 130 2.45 4.96 27.42
CA GLY A 130 1.90 4.86 28.77
C GLY A 130 0.43 5.26 28.88
N ILE A 131 -0.22 5.71 27.80
CA ILE A 131 -1.64 6.07 27.78
C ILE A 131 -2.42 5.03 26.97
N THR A 132 -3.19 4.19 27.67
CA THR A 132 -4.07 3.20 27.03
C THR A 132 -5.25 3.86 26.35
N THR A 133 -5.38 3.67 25.04
CA THR A 133 -6.52 4.12 24.25
C THR A 133 -7.74 3.23 24.45
N SER A 134 -8.90 3.67 23.97
CA SER A 134 -10.18 2.96 24.14
C SER A 134 -10.21 1.56 23.50
N ASP A 135 -9.32 1.28 22.56
CA ASP A 135 -9.15 -0.04 21.92
C ASP A 135 -8.11 -0.93 22.63
N GLY A 136 -7.60 -0.50 23.78
CA GLY A 136 -6.64 -1.25 24.60
C GLY A 136 -5.21 -1.21 24.07
N THR A 137 -4.88 -0.31 23.14
CA THR A 137 -3.52 -0.13 22.63
C THR A 137 -2.77 1.00 23.35
N ASP A 138 -1.45 0.87 23.48
CA ASP A 138 -0.64 1.85 24.25
C ASP A 138 -0.18 3.01 23.35
N GLY A 139 -0.80 4.17 23.52
CA GLY A 139 -0.44 5.43 22.86
C GLY A 139 -0.76 5.50 21.36
N ILE A 140 -1.47 4.51 20.81
CA ILE A 140 -1.70 4.42 19.37
C ILE A 140 -3.11 4.89 19.04
N VAL A 141 -3.21 5.91 18.19
CA VAL A 141 -4.49 6.41 17.73
C VAL A 141 -4.84 5.78 16.39
N GLN A 142 -5.97 5.09 16.33
CA GLN A 142 -6.55 4.59 15.09
C GLN A 142 -7.50 5.61 14.48
N PHE A 143 -7.20 6.04 13.26
CA PHE A 143 -8.09 6.87 12.45
C PHE A 143 -8.78 6.04 11.38
N ALA A 144 -10.10 5.89 11.48
CA ALA A 144 -10.90 5.36 10.39
C ALA A 144 -10.95 6.37 9.23
N VAL A 145 -10.67 5.92 8.01
CA VAL A 145 -10.78 6.75 6.82
C VAL A 145 -12.11 6.55 6.11
N ASN A 146 -12.50 7.51 5.28
CA ASN A 146 -13.64 7.41 4.38
C ASN A 146 -13.33 6.39 3.27
N ARG A 147 -13.59 5.10 3.55
CA ARG A 147 -13.21 3.96 2.68
C ARG A 147 -13.62 4.13 1.21
N PRO A 148 -14.83 4.65 0.87
CA PRO A 148 -15.16 4.95 -0.53
C PRO A 148 -14.17 5.92 -1.21
N LYS A 149 -13.75 6.98 -0.50
CA LYS A 149 -12.81 7.98 -1.03
C LYS A 149 -11.38 7.45 -1.12
N PHE A 150 -11.00 6.53 -0.23
CA PHE A 150 -9.70 5.85 -0.22
C PHE A 150 -9.76 4.42 -0.78
N SER A 151 -10.61 4.20 -1.79
CA SER A 151 -10.58 2.99 -2.60
C SER A 151 -9.66 3.16 -3.81
N ASN A 152 -9.03 2.07 -4.23
CA ASN A 152 -8.17 2.01 -5.42
C ASN A 152 -7.05 3.06 -5.41
N ILE A 153 -6.33 3.18 -4.30
CA ILE A 153 -5.19 4.09 -4.17
C ILE A 153 -3.87 3.36 -4.41
N SER A 154 -2.91 4.03 -5.05
CA SER A 154 -1.53 3.55 -5.21
C SER A 154 -0.54 4.30 -4.32
N SER A 155 -0.97 5.41 -3.70
CA SER A 155 -0.21 6.09 -2.67
C SER A 155 -1.12 6.88 -1.72
N VAL A 156 -0.63 7.12 -0.52
CA VAL A 156 -1.22 8.02 0.47
C VAL A 156 -0.16 9.01 0.92
N THR A 157 -0.52 10.29 0.99
CA THR A 157 0.36 11.34 1.52
C THR A 157 -0.27 11.92 2.78
N LEU A 158 0.51 11.97 3.85
CA LEU A 158 0.16 12.56 5.13
C LEU A 158 0.87 13.91 5.21
N HIS A 159 0.12 14.95 5.49
CA HIS A 159 0.64 16.29 5.72
C HIS A 159 0.25 16.71 7.12
N ILE A 160 1.22 16.72 8.03
CA ILE A 160 1.05 17.27 9.36
C ILE A 160 1.26 18.78 9.23
N THR A 161 0.19 19.53 9.49
CA THR A 161 0.18 20.99 9.31
C THR A 161 0.43 21.74 10.62
N GLN A 162 0.12 21.12 11.75
CA GLN A 162 0.17 21.74 13.06
C GLN A 162 0.45 20.69 14.14
N ASN A 163 1.10 21.11 15.23
CA ASN A 163 1.19 20.40 16.51
C ASN A 163 0.45 21.19 17.61
N TYR A 164 0.77 20.93 18.87
CA TYR A 164 0.12 21.53 20.04
C TYR A 164 0.86 22.75 20.62
N GLY A 165 1.81 23.33 19.87
CA GLY A 165 2.51 24.57 20.22
C GLY A 165 4.02 24.40 20.43
N ALA A 166 4.58 23.22 20.14
CA ALA A 166 6.02 23.01 20.10
C ALA A 166 6.64 23.47 18.76
N GLU A 167 7.94 23.67 18.74
CA GLU A 167 8.67 24.04 17.50
C GLU A 167 8.80 22.86 16.51
N GLN A 168 8.77 21.63 17.01
CA GLN A 168 8.94 20.42 16.22
C GLN A 168 7.78 19.46 16.45
N THR A 169 7.38 18.78 15.38
CA THR A 169 6.52 17.59 15.42
C THR A 169 7.37 16.32 15.58
N LYS A 170 6.90 15.37 16.42
CA LYS A 170 7.54 14.06 16.63
C LYS A 170 6.57 12.90 16.42
N LEU A 171 7.02 11.83 15.77
CA LEU A 171 6.25 10.60 15.53
C LEU A 171 7.08 9.36 15.86
N LEU A 172 6.42 8.34 16.43
CA LEU A 172 7.02 7.06 16.82
C LEU A 172 6.64 5.91 15.89
N TYR A 173 5.41 5.94 15.37
CA TYR A 173 4.89 4.84 14.56
C TYR A 173 3.85 5.33 13.57
N LEU A 174 3.91 4.78 12.36
CA LEU A 174 2.93 4.95 11.31
C LEU A 174 2.56 3.59 10.72
N GLY A 175 1.27 3.24 10.80
CA GLY A 175 0.74 1.98 10.31
C GLY A 175 -0.48 2.15 9.43
N PHE A 176 -0.71 1.21 8.53
CA PHE A 176 -1.84 1.23 7.59
C PHE A 176 -2.57 -0.11 7.59
N ARG A 177 -3.90 -0.07 7.54
CA ARG A 177 -4.76 -1.25 7.44
C ARG A 177 -5.75 -1.08 6.31
N GLY A 178 -5.95 -2.14 5.53
CA GLY A 178 -6.85 -2.13 4.40
C GLY A 178 -6.83 -3.43 3.61
N ASP A 179 -7.38 -3.38 2.40
CA ASP A 179 -7.35 -4.48 1.45
C ASP A 179 -6.34 -4.16 0.34
N PHE A 180 -5.53 -5.15 -0.04
CA PHE A 180 -4.58 -5.03 -1.15
C PHE A 180 -5.09 -5.78 -2.39
N THR A 181 -4.81 -5.24 -3.56
CA THR A 181 -5.07 -5.85 -4.86
C THR A 181 -3.83 -5.69 -5.73
N GLU A 182 -3.29 -6.83 -6.15
CA GLU A 182 -2.10 -6.87 -7.00
C GLU A 182 -2.36 -6.18 -8.35
N LEU A 183 -1.38 -5.40 -8.80
CA LEU A 183 -1.36 -4.87 -10.16
C LEU A 183 -1.15 -6.03 -11.13
N LYS A 184 -2.22 -6.50 -11.78
CA LYS A 184 -2.09 -7.43 -12.91
C LYS A 184 -1.35 -6.71 -14.03
N SER A 185 -0.05 -6.99 -14.17
CA SER A 185 0.71 -6.58 -15.35
C SER A 185 0.00 -7.18 -16.57
N ALA A 186 -0.39 -6.35 -17.53
CA ALA A 186 -0.97 -6.83 -18.78
C ALA A 186 0.01 -7.85 -19.40
N PRO A 187 -0.48 -8.97 -19.97
CA PRO A 187 0.42 -9.91 -20.62
C PRO A 187 1.16 -9.15 -21.71
N VAL A 188 2.50 -9.16 -21.63
CA VAL A 188 3.33 -8.85 -22.80
C VAL A 188 2.83 -9.79 -23.88
N ILE A 189 2.11 -9.26 -24.86
CA ILE A 189 1.79 -10.00 -26.07
C ILE A 189 3.15 -10.21 -26.72
N ALA A 190 3.80 -11.33 -26.39
CA ALA A 190 4.89 -11.85 -27.16
C ALA A 190 4.29 -12.10 -28.54
N GLN A 191 4.45 -11.13 -29.43
CA GLN A 191 4.25 -11.32 -30.84
C GLN A 191 5.25 -12.43 -31.20
N TYR A 192 4.75 -13.65 -31.28
CA TYR A 192 5.45 -14.75 -31.92
C TYR A 192 5.67 -14.25 -33.34
N GLU A 193 6.91 -13.86 -33.66
CA GLU A 193 7.34 -13.67 -35.03
C GLU A 193 7.23 -15.04 -35.70
N ALA A 194 6.03 -15.35 -36.19
CA ALA A 194 5.79 -16.41 -37.12
C ALA A 194 6.39 -15.99 -38.47
N ALA A 195 7.71 -15.95 -38.55
CA ALA A 195 8.41 -16.06 -39.82
C ALA A 195 8.44 -17.54 -40.20
N ALA A 196 7.29 -18.07 -40.63
CA ALA A 196 7.31 -19.24 -41.51
C ALA A 196 8.01 -18.78 -42.79
N ASN A 197 9.30 -19.08 -42.92
CA ASN A 197 10.05 -18.82 -44.14
C ASN A 197 9.66 -19.91 -45.16
N PRO A 198 8.91 -19.60 -46.24
CA PRO A 198 8.36 -20.61 -47.15
C PRO A 198 9.40 -21.11 -48.19
N SER A 199 10.70 -21.00 -47.92
CA SER A 199 11.76 -21.30 -48.89
C SER A 199 12.50 -22.62 -48.67
N ASP A 200 12.04 -23.50 -47.77
CA ASP A 200 12.69 -24.81 -47.55
C ASP A 200 11.84 -26.01 -48.01
N HIS A 201 11.35 -25.94 -49.25
CA HIS A 201 10.88 -27.11 -50.00
C HIS A 201 11.69 -27.24 -51.29
N LYS A 202 12.80 -27.99 -51.24
CA LYS A 202 13.38 -28.60 -52.43
C LYS A 202 12.70 -29.93 -52.68
N VAL A 203 11.62 -29.92 -53.46
CA VAL A 203 11.14 -31.12 -54.15
C VAL A 203 11.66 -31.05 -55.58
N GLU A 204 12.85 -31.59 -55.81
CA GLU A 204 13.39 -31.75 -57.16
C GLU A 204 12.72 -32.99 -57.80
N ASN A 205 11.61 -32.75 -58.49
CA ASN A 205 10.97 -33.71 -59.37
C ASN A 205 11.93 -34.07 -60.51
N ARG A 206 12.52 -35.27 -60.47
CA ARG A 206 13.13 -35.89 -61.65
C ARG A 206 12.01 -36.26 -62.64
N ASN A 207 11.82 -35.42 -63.66
CA ASN A 207 10.99 -35.74 -64.81
C ASN A 207 11.62 -36.90 -65.60
N MET A 208 10.97 -38.07 -65.57
CA MET A 208 11.12 -39.11 -66.58
C MET A 208 10.49 -38.61 -67.89
N GLN A 209 11.30 -38.25 -68.88
CA GLN A 209 10.83 -38.12 -70.26
C GLN A 209 10.75 -39.50 -70.89
N GLN A 210 9.52 -39.91 -71.16
CA GLN A 210 9.17 -41.06 -71.98
C GLN A 210 9.22 -40.68 -73.48
N GLN A 211 9.64 -41.67 -74.27
CA GLN A 211 9.32 -41.93 -75.68
C GLN A 211 10.08 -41.16 -76.77
N SER A 212 10.96 -41.91 -77.44
CA SER A 212 11.12 -41.85 -78.90
C SER A 212 10.67 -43.21 -79.45
N SER A 213 9.69 -43.21 -80.35
CA SER A 213 9.15 -44.39 -81.03
C SER A 213 9.85 -44.61 -82.37
N ILE A 214 9.82 -45.86 -82.87
CA ILE A 214 9.94 -46.28 -84.29
C ILE A 214 11.40 -46.23 -84.79
N ASN A 215 12.04 -47.31 -85.28
CA ASN A 215 11.64 -48.44 -86.12
C ASN A 215 12.52 -49.67 -85.81
#